data_AF-A0A3D5S2J3-F1
#
_entry.id   AF-A0A3D5S2J3-F1
#
_cell.length_a   1.000
_cell.length_b   1.000
_cell.length_c   1.000
_cell.angle_alpha   90.00
_cell.angle_beta   90.00
_cell.angle_gamma   90.00
#
_symmetry.space_group_name_H-M   'P 1'
#
loop_
_entity.id
_entity.type
_entity.pdbx_description
1 polymer ?
#
loop_
_entity_poly.entity_id
_entity_poly.type
_entity_poly.pdbx_seq_one_letter_code
_entity_poly.pdbx_strand_id
1 'polypeptide(L)'
;MKAQIRSKFEIEILIDTFYEKVLEHEELSRFFSSAVLNWDFHKKIFVSYWSKQILFTDTYEGSPLHRHIDVDQKFERGFTKHHFDEWARLWVETIDILFEGEKADLAKESGVNMAKNIYLKMFFNRKPKTLSI
;
A
#
# COMPACT_ATOMS: atom_id res chain seq x y z
N MET A 1 -4.28 -22.59 -13.61
CA MET A 1 -3.33 -22.41 -12.49
C MET A 1 -2.86 -20.99 -12.52
N LYS A 2 -2.88 -20.30 -11.38
CA LYS A 2 -2.27 -18.98 -11.24
C LYS A 2 -0.76 -19.12 -11.06
N ALA A 3 -0.01 -18.03 -11.24
CA ALA A 3 1.43 -18.06 -11.06
C ALA A 3 1.80 -18.15 -9.56
N GLN A 4 3.05 -18.49 -9.24
CA GLN A 4 3.58 -18.35 -7.88
C GLN A 4 4.56 -17.18 -7.84
N ILE A 5 4.62 -16.50 -6.69
CA ILE A 5 5.61 -15.43 -6.47
C ILE A 5 6.95 -16.09 -6.14
N ARG A 6 7.93 -15.98 -7.05
CA ARG A 6 9.24 -16.65 -6.92
C ARG A 6 10.42 -15.68 -6.96
N SER A 7 10.21 -14.51 -7.54
CA SER A 7 11.26 -13.54 -7.79
C SER A 7 10.70 -12.12 -7.79
N LYS A 8 11.62 -11.15 -7.88
CA LYS A 8 11.29 -9.73 -7.98
C LYS A 8 10.40 -9.43 -9.19
N PHE A 9 10.52 -10.20 -10.28
CA PHE A 9 9.70 -10.02 -11.47
C PHE A 9 8.20 -10.18 -11.19
N GLU A 10 7.80 -11.20 -10.40
CA GLU A 10 6.40 -11.36 -10.00
C GLU A 10 5.94 -10.24 -9.06
N ILE A 11 6.83 -9.71 -8.22
CA ILE A 11 6.53 -8.54 -7.39
C ILE A 11 6.32 -7.30 -8.27
N GLU A 12 7.11 -7.08 -9.31
CA GLU A 12 6.93 -5.95 -10.24
C GLU A 12 5.56 -6.02 -10.91
N ILE A 13 5.16 -7.18 -11.43
CA ILE A 13 3.81 -7.40 -11.99
C ILE A 13 2.73 -7.12 -10.96
N LEU A 14 2.87 -7.65 -9.73
CA LEU A 14 1.92 -7.41 -8.65
C LEU A 14 1.75 -5.91 -8.36
N ILE A 15 2.85 -5.16 -8.26
CA ILE A 15 2.82 -3.73 -7.96
C ILE A 15 2.22 -2.94 -9.12
N ASP A 16 2.54 -3.28 -10.36
CA ASP A 16 1.95 -2.61 -11.52
C ASP A 16 0.43 -2.79 -11.58
N THR A 17 -0.06 -4.03 -11.53
CA THR A 17 -1.50 -4.32 -11.58
C THR A 17 -2.24 -3.77 -10.36
N PHE A 18 -1.61 -3.79 -9.18
CA PHE A 18 -2.22 -3.22 -7.98
C PHE A 18 -2.42 -1.71 -8.13
N TYR A 19 -1.44 -0.99 -8.65
CA TYR A 19 -1.54 0.47 -8.79
C TYR A 19 -2.46 0.91 -9.92
N GLU A 20 -2.64 0.11 -10.97
CA GLU A 20 -3.71 0.33 -11.96
C GLU A 20 -5.08 0.37 -11.27
N LYS A 21 -5.39 -0.65 -10.45
CA LYS A 21 -6.65 -0.71 -9.68
C LYS A 21 -6.80 0.45 -8.68
N VAL A 22 -5.73 0.82 -7.98
CA VAL A 22 -5.75 1.94 -7.02
C VAL A 22 -6.04 3.27 -7.72
N LEU A 23 -5.49 3.47 -8.91
CA LEU A 23 -5.68 4.70 -9.69
C LEU A 23 -7.07 4.80 -10.31
N GLU A 24 -7.73 3.69 -10.57
CA GLU A 24 -9.12 3.64 -11.03
C GLU A 24 -10.13 3.74 -9.88
N HIS A 25 -9.71 3.50 -8.63
CA HIS A 25 -10.61 3.52 -7.49
C HIS A 25 -11.03 4.94 -7.11
N GLU A 26 -12.35 5.18 -7.05
CA GLU A 26 -12.94 6.51 -6.87
C GLU A 26 -12.45 7.24 -5.62
N GLU A 27 -12.35 6.54 -4.49
CA GLU A 27 -11.92 7.16 -3.23
C GLU A 27 -10.42 7.19 -2.99
N LEU A 28 -9.67 6.23 -3.54
CA LEU A 28 -8.26 6.04 -3.22
C LEU A 28 -7.37 6.87 -4.15
N SER A 29 -7.71 6.90 -5.43
CA SER A 29 -6.96 7.58 -6.49
C SER A 29 -6.52 8.99 -6.08
N ARG A 30 -7.44 9.80 -5.52
CA ARG A 30 -7.17 11.17 -5.08
C ARG A 30 -6.00 11.32 -4.10
N PHE A 31 -5.78 10.33 -3.24
CA PHE A 31 -4.70 10.36 -2.25
C PHE A 31 -3.33 10.16 -2.89
N PHE A 32 -3.28 9.34 -3.94
CA PHE A 32 -2.06 9.06 -4.67
C PHE A 32 -1.77 10.13 -5.71
N SER A 33 -2.79 10.60 -6.44
CA SER A 33 -2.63 11.65 -7.46
C SER A 33 -2.03 12.95 -6.89
N SER A 34 -2.30 13.29 -5.63
CA SER A 34 -1.70 14.47 -4.98
C SER A 34 -0.35 14.20 -4.32
N ALA A 35 -0.05 12.94 -3.97
CA ALA A 35 1.12 12.59 -3.16
C ALA A 35 2.28 12.04 -4.00
N VAL A 36 2.00 11.45 -5.16
CA VAL A 36 2.98 10.77 -6.01
C VAL A 36 3.30 11.64 -7.23
N LEU A 37 4.49 12.22 -7.23
CA LEU A 37 4.99 13.04 -8.35
C LEU A 37 5.75 12.22 -9.40
N ASN A 38 6.34 11.08 -8.98
CA ASN A 38 7.09 10.19 -9.86
C ASN A 38 6.64 8.74 -9.61
N TRP A 39 5.82 8.23 -10.53
CA TRP A 39 5.21 6.90 -10.43
C TRP A 39 6.24 5.77 -10.54
N ASP A 40 7.21 5.88 -11.44
CA ASP A 40 8.26 4.86 -11.59
C ASP A 40 9.09 4.72 -10.31
N PHE A 41 9.45 5.85 -9.69
CA PHE A 41 10.17 5.85 -8.42
C PHE A 41 9.30 5.29 -7.28
N HIS A 42 8.02 5.66 -7.23
CA HIS A 42 7.09 5.16 -6.22
C HIS A 42 6.92 3.64 -6.31
N LYS A 43 6.71 3.11 -7.53
CA LYS A 43 6.60 1.68 -7.79
C LYS A 43 7.88 0.95 -7.40
N LYS A 44 9.07 1.47 -7.74
CA LYS A 44 10.36 0.90 -7.31
C LYS A 44 10.51 0.78 -5.80
N ILE A 45 10.06 1.78 -5.03
CA ILE A 45 10.05 1.72 -3.56
C ILE A 45 9.15 0.58 -3.09
N PHE A 46 7.96 0.46 -3.66
CA PHE A 46 7.01 -0.61 -3.30
C PHE A 46 7.52 -1.99 -3.67
N VAL A 47 8.16 -2.13 -4.83
CA VAL A 47 8.80 -3.40 -5.24
C VAL A 47 9.88 -3.79 -4.25
N SER A 48 10.75 -2.86 -3.83
CA SER A 48 11.80 -3.15 -2.83
C SER A 48 11.20 -3.52 -1.47
N TYR A 49 10.18 -2.78 -1.01
CA TYR A 49 9.46 -3.10 0.22
C TYR A 49 8.89 -4.52 0.19
N TRP A 50 8.13 -4.86 -0.85
CA TRP A 50 7.46 -6.15 -0.96
C TRP A 50 8.40 -7.31 -1.26
N SER A 51 9.49 -7.07 -2.00
CA SER A 51 10.57 -8.05 -2.17
C SER A 51 11.21 -8.40 -0.82
N LYS A 52 11.42 -7.40 0.05
CA LYS A 52 11.88 -7.67 1.43
C LYS A 52 10.85 -8.45 2.24
N GLN A 53 9.57 -8.06 2.21
CA GLN A 53 8.55 -8.70 3.03
C GLN A 53 8.21 -10.13 2.59
N ILE A 54 8.17 -10.39 1.28
CA ILE A 54 7.68 -11.66 0.72
C ILE A 54 8.84 -12.60 0.36
N LEU A 55 9.89 -12.07 -0.28
CA LEU A 55 11.01 -12.89 -0.78
C LEU A 55 12.21 -12.91 0.15
N PHE A 56 12.32 -11.95 1.07
CA PHE A 56 13.45 -11.79 2.00
C PHE A 56 14.79 -11.46 1.32
N THR A 57 14.76 -10.81 0.14
CA THR A 57 15.95 -10.60 -0.70
C THR A 57 16.37 -9.13 -0.88
N ASP A 58 15.68 -8.16 -0.25
CA ASP A 58 15.90 -6.72 -0.49
C ASP A 58 16.08 -5.94 0.83
N THR A 59 16.69 -4.76 0.74
CA THR A 59 16.90 -3.82 1.85
C THR A 59 16.03 -2.59 1.64
N TYR A 60 14.83 -2.64 2.22
CA TYR A 60 14.00 -1.46 2.41
C TYR A 60 14.30 -0.78 3.75
N GLU A 61 14.64 0.52 3.70
CA GLU A 61 14.96 1.36 4.87
C GLU A 61 13.95 2.51 5.10
N GLY A 62 12.88 2.55 4.31
CA GLY A 62 11.86 3.59 4.44
C GLY A 62 11.03 3.48 5.71
N SER A 63 10.29 4.55 6.01
CA SER A 63 9.32 4.57 7.10
C SER A 63 7.91 4.80 6.53
N PRO A 64 7.13 3.73 6.26
CA PRO A 64 5.79 3.85 5.70
C PRO A 64 4.91 4.75 6.57
N LEU A 65 4.95 4.58 7.90
CA LEU A 65 4.10 5.34 8.82
C LEU A 65 4.27 6.85 8.66
N HIS A 66 5.51 7.37 8.70
CA HIS A 66 5.75 8.81 8.59
C HIS A 66 5.22 9.37 7.27
N ARG A 67 5.44 8.66 6.16
CA ARG A 67 4.91 9.07 4.85
C ARG A 67 3.38 9.16 4.85
N HIS A 68 2.69 8.19 5.46
CA HIS A 68 1.23 8.22 5.51
C HIS A 68 0.71 9.33 6.44
N ILE A 69 1.39 9.62 7.55
CA ILE A 69 1.08 10.78 8.41
C ILE A 69 1.22 12.10 7.63
N ASP A 70 2.30 12.27 6.88
CA ASP A 70 2.55 13.49 6.08
C ASP A 70 1.45 13.70 5.03
N VAL A 71 0.99 12.61 4.38
CA VAL A 71 -0.10 12.69 3.41
C VAL A 71 -1.42 13.00 4.11
N ASP A 72 -1.74 12.35 5.23
CA ASP A 72 -2.96 12.59 6.01
C ASP A 72 -3.21 14.05 6.36
N GLN A 73 -2.14 14.75 6.73
CA GLN A 73 -2.18 16.15 7.14
C GLN A 73 -2.57 17.08 5.98
N LYS A 74 -2.35 16.67 4.73
CA LYS A 74 -2.68 17.46 3.53
C LYS A 74 -4.16 17.41 3.16
N PHE A 75 -4.93 16.46 3.68
CA PHE A 75 -6.34 16.30 3.37
C PHE A 75 -7.20 16.75 4.52
N GLU A 76 -8.13 17.69 4.35
CA GLU A 76 -8.99 18.21 5.43
C GLU A 76 -9.62 17.10 6.29
N ARG A 77 -10.27 16.13 5.65
CA ARG A 77 -10.88 14.96 6.32
C ARG A 77 -9.91 13.82 6.65
N GLY A 78 -8.69 13.88 6.13
CA GLY A 78 -7.65 12.86 6.29
C GLY A 78 -8.07 11.46 5.80
N PHE A 79 -7.24 10.47 6.12
CA PHE A 79 -7.57 9.07 5.96
C PHE A 79 -8.56 8.60 7.02
N THR A 80 -9.45 7.72 6.62
CA THR A 80 -10.37 6.99 7.48
C THR A 80 -9.97 5.52 7.50
N LYS A 81 -10.53 4.73 8.43
CA LYS A 81 -10.37 3.28 8.41
C LYS A 81 -10.77 2.68 7.06
N HIS A 82 -11.87 3.20 6.50
CA HIS A 82 -12.43 2.72 5.23
C HIS A 82 -11.40 2.76 4.09
N HIS A 83 -10.63 3.85 3.96
CA HIS A 83 -9.61 3.91 2.89
C HIS A 83 -8.53 2.83 3.03
N PHE A 84 -8.14 2.48 4.27
CA PHE A 84 -7.18 1.39 4.50
C PHE A 84 -7.80 0.01 4.25
N ASP A 85 -9.08 -0.16 4.58
CA ASP A 85 -9.82 -1.40 4.29
C ASP A 85 -9.96 -1.60 2.77
N GLU A 86 -10.29 -0.55 2.01
CA GLU A 86 -10.35 -0.61 0.53
C GLU A 86 -8.98 -0.90 -0.09
N TRP A 87 -7.93 -0.25 0.40
CA TRP A 87 -6.56 -0.54 -0.05
C TRP A 87 -6.20 -2.01 0.16
N ALA A 88 -6.50 -2.56 1.35
CA ALA A 88 -6.25 -3.96 1.67
C ALA A 88 -7.11 -4.91 0.82
N ARG A 89 -8.37 -4.54 0.54
CA ARG A 89 -9.26 -5.29 -0.32
C ARG A 89 -8.71 -5.38 -1.74
N LEU A 90 -8.31 -4.26 -2.35
CA LEU A 90 -7.69 -4.23 -3.68
C LEU A 90 -6.38 -5.02 -3.72
N TRP A 91 -5.58 -4.96 -2.65
CA TRP A 91 -4.33 -5.72 -2.56
C TRP A 91 -4.59 -7.22 -2.60
N VAL A 92 -5.51 -7.71 -1.76
CA VAL A 92 -5.90 -9.12 -1.72
C VAL A 92 -6.51 -9.56 -3.05
N GLU A 93 -7.42 -8.76 -3.61
CA GLU A 93 -8.05 -9.03 -4.90
C GLU A 93 -7.01 -9.17 -6.02
N THR A 94 -6.01 -8.29 -6.05
CA THR A 94 -4.93 -8.33 -7.05
C THR A 94 -4.11 -9.61 -6.94
N ILE A 95 -3.74 -10.00 -5.71
CA ILE A 95 -3.01 -11.24 -5.49
C ILE A 95 -3.86 -12.44 -5.88
N ASP A 96 -5.12 -12.48 -5.47
CA ASP A 96 -6.03 -13.58 -5.80
C ASP A 96 -6.29 -13.65 -7.30
N ILE A 97 -6.17 -12.57 -8.08
CA ILE A 97 -6.26 -12.65 -9.55
C ILE A 97 -5.00 -13.27 -10.14
N LEU A 98 -3.82 -12.84 -9.69
CA LEU A 98 -2.55 -13.11 -10.35
C LEU A 98 -1.84 -14.38 -9.85
N PHE A 99 -1.92 -14.67 -8.55
CA PHE A 99 -1.02 -15.61 -7.89
C PHE A 99 -1.74 -16.61 -6.97
N GLU A 100 -1.06 -17.72 -6.69
CA GLU A 100 -1.46 -18.74 -5.72
C GLU A 100 -0.22 -19.27 -4.97
N GLY A 101 -0.47 -20.00 -3.88
CA GLY A 101 0.57 -20.65 -3.06
C GLY A 101 1.06 -19.81 -1.88
N GLU A 102 2.00 -20.39 -1.11
CA GLU A 102 2.42 -19.88 0.20
C GLU A 102 2.86 -18.41 0.19
N LYS A 103 3.60 -17.98 -0.83
CA LYS A 103 4.04 -16.58 -0.96
C LYS A 103 2.90 -15.62 -1.28
N ALA A 104 1.88 -16.08 -2.00
CA ALA A 104 0.67 -15.28 -2.26
C ALA A 104 -0.14 -15.12 -0.96
N ASP A 105 -0.29 -16.18 -0.17
CA ASP A 105 -0.97 -16.12 1.13
C ASP A 105 -0.23 -15.21 2.12
N LEU A 106 1.10 -15.35 2.21
CA LEU A 106 1.94 -14.43 3.00
C LEU A 106 1.79 -12.97 2.54
N ALA A 107 1.74 -12.72 1.23
CA ALA A 107 1.57 -11.37 0.69
C ALA A 107 0.21 -10.77 1.08
N LYS A 108 -0.87 -11.56 1.04
CA LYS A 108 -2.21 -11.14 1.49
C LYS A 108 -2.22 -10.78 2.97
N GLU A 109 -1.74 -11.68 3.82
CA GLU A 109 -1.68 -11.46 5.27
C GLU A 109 -0.83 -10.23 5.62
N SER A 110 0.34 -10.10 4.98
CA SER A 110 1.24 -8.98 5.19
C SER A 110 0.61 -7.64 4.77
N GLY A 111 -0.14 -7.61 3.65
CA GLY A 111 -0.85 -6.42 3.18
C GLY A 111 -1.93 -5.96 4.14
N VAL A 112 -2.78 -6.90 4.59
CA VAL A 112 -3.84 -6.61 5.58
C VAL A 112 -3.23 -6.11 6.89
N ASN A 113 -2.17 -6.76 7.37
CA ASN A 113 -1.48 -6.36 8.60
C ASN A 113 -0.82 -4.98 8.46
N MET A 114 -0.19 -4.67 7.33
CA MET A 114 0.40 -3.36 7.07
C MET A 114 -0.67 -2.26 7.11
N ALA A 115 -1.77 -2.44 6.37
CA ALA A 115 -2.86 -1.45 6.32
C ALA A 115 -3.44 -1.17 7.71
N LYS A 116 -3.73 -2.23 8.47
CA LYS A 116 -4.22 -2.14 9.86
C LYS A 116 -3.22 -1.41 10.76
N ASN A 117 -1.95 -1.78 10.71
CA ASN A 117 -0.92 -1.23 11.59
C ASN A 117 -0.64 0.24 11.31
N ILE A 118 -0.59 0.64 10.03
CA ILE A 118 -0.41 2.04 9.66
C ILE A 118 -1.63 2.84 10.13
N TYR A 119 -2.85 2.39 9.85
CA TYR A 119 -4.07 3.07 10.29
C TYR A 119 -4.10 3.29 11.80
N LEU A 120 -3.89 2.23 12.59
CA LEU A 120 -3.94 2.33 14.06
C LEU A 120 -2.90 3.32 14.58
N LYS A 121 -1.65 3.23 14.10
CA LYS A 121 -0.59 4.16 14.53
C LYS A 121 -0.87 5.59 14.10
N MET A 122 -1.43 5.81 12.92
CA MET A 122 -1.84 7.16 12.50
C MET A 122 -2.96 7.71 13.35
N PHE A 123 -4.00 6.89 13.61
CA PHE A 123 -5.14 7.28 14.43
C PHE A 123 -4.71 7.72 15.83
N PHE A 124 -3.85 6.94 16.49
CA PHE A 124 -3.34 7.28 17.83
C PHE A 124 -2.38 8.48 17.84
N ASN A 125 -1.69 8.77 16.74
CA ASN A 125 -0.77 9.91 16.63
C ASN A 125 -1.40 11.15 15.97
N ARG A 126 -2.69 11.09 15.58
CA ARG A 126 -3.36 12.19 14.88
C ARG A 126 -3.58 13.35 15.86
N LYS A 127 -2.92 14.47 15.61
CA LYS A 127 -3.18 15.71 16.35
C LYS A 127 -4.56 16.27 15.96
N PRO A 128 -5.33 16.85 16.89
CA PRO A 128 -6.56 17.55 16.54
C PRO A 128 -6.25 18.66 15.55
N LYS A 129 -6.97 18.70 14.43
CA LYS A 129 -6.85 19.79 13.47
C LYS A 129 -7.48 21.02 14.10
N THR A 130 -6.66 22.04 14.37
CA THR A 130 -7.17 23.35 14.77
C THR A 130 -8.00 23.88 13.61
N LEU A 131 -9.32 23.98 13.81
CA LEU A 131 -10.18 24.74 12.92
C LEU A 131 -9.77 26.20 13.07
N SER A 132 -9.13 26.75 12.04
CA SER A 132 -9.02 28.20 11.88
C SER A 132 -10.44 28.71 11.67
N ILE A 133 -11.02 29.28 12.73
CA ILE A 133 -12.25 30.10 12.69
C ILE A 133 -11.97 31.42 11.98
#